data_AF-A0A7J4G4Z4-F1
#
_entry.id   AF-A0A7J4G4Z4-F1
#
_cell.length_a   1.000
_cell.length_b   1.000
_cell.length_c   1.000
_cell.angle_alpha   90.00
_cell.angle_beta   90.00
_cell.angle_gamma   90.00
#
_symmetry.space_group_name_H-M   'P 1'
#
loop_
_entity.id
_entity.type
_entity.pdbx_description
1 polymer ?
#
loop_
_entity_poly.entity_id
_entity_poly.type
_entity_poly.pdbx_seq_one_letter_code
_entity_poly.pdbx_strand_id
1 'polypeptide(L)'
;MTHRHPEGVMEPMISVSTTVRAWEDAQKVVEAIQKLFPDWVPDRIPERASFPSDRRAQLMHGKAESLELILNLMRTQRILDTALDAMSMNLEFDTTVFDLSRQAAMAGKVAFALEDINLGGKLTVSLSGEDLGLWIEQQTWHEGRNEIPRSTGDDLSMRKSGFPVEWFDKRGYPTINQEDEGSP
;
A
#
# COMPACT_ATOMS: atom_id res chain seq x y z
N MET A 1 -8.47 -0.15 25.21
CA MET A 1 -9.05 1.20 25.06
C MET A 1 -9.48 1.32 23.61
N THR A 2 -10.78 1.37 23.37
CA THR A 2 -11.34 1.59 22.03
C THR A 2 -11.09 3.05 21.65
N HIS A 3 -10.19 3.29 20.70
CA HIS A 3 -10.01 4.60 20.12
C HIS A 3 -11.31 4.97 19.38
N ARG A 4 -12.11 5.86 19.97
CA ARG A 4 -13.20 6.52 19.26
C ARG A 4 -12.56 7.37 18.16
N HIS A 5 -12.98 7.14 16.93
CA HIS A 5 -12.69 8.04 15.82
C HIS A 5 -13.24 9.43 16.22
N PRO A 6 -12.49 10.53 16.04
CA PRO A 6 -13.06 11.85 16.20
C PRO A 6 -14.26 11.98 15.26
N GLU A 7 -15.39 12.46 15.78
CA GLU A 7 -16.60 12.71 14.99
C GLU A 7 -16.24 13.72 13.88
N GLY A 8 -16.06 13.24 12.64
CA GLY A 8 -15.80 14.11 11.49
C GLY A 8 -15.01 13.50 10.33
N VAL A 9 -14.17 12.48 10.54
CA VAL A 9 -13.36 11.93 9.44
C VAL A 9 -14.14 10.86 8.69
N MET A 10 -14.46 11.12 7.43
CA MET A 10 -15.16 10.17 6.56
C MET A 10 -14.22 9.07 6.07
N GLU A 11 -14.72 7.84 6.01
CA GLU A 11 -14.01 6.74 5.33
C GLU A 11 -13.88 7.06 3.83
N PRO A 12 -12.69 6.92 3.24
CA PRO A 12 -12.49 7.22 1.84
C PRO A 12 -13.16 6.17 0.96
N MET A 13 -13.54 6.58 -0.26
CA MET A 13 -13.88 5.64 -1.32
C MET A 13 -12.62 4.89 -1.75
N ILE A 14 -12.73 3.57 -1.90
CA ILE A 14 -11.61 2.70 -2.27
C ILE A 14 -11.84 2.13 -3.66
N SER A 15 -10.84 2.30 -4.53
CA SER A 15 -10.78 1.65 -5.82
C SER A 15 -9.48 0.87 -5.95
N VAL A 16 -9.57 -0.35 -6.49
CA VAL A 16 -8.42 -1.23 -6.69
C VAL A 16 -8.40 -1.67 -8.14
N SER A 17 -7.22 -1.57 -8.76
CA SER A 17 -7.01 -2.01 -10.13
C SER A 17 -5.72 -2.80 -10.29
N THR A 18 -5.66 -3.65 -11.31
CA THR A 18 -4.45 -4.39 -11.64
C THR A 18 -4.42 -4.75 -13.12
N THR A 19 -3.21 -4.95 -13.65
CA THR A 19 -3.02 -5.45 -15.01
C THR A 19 -2.70 -6.94 -14.98
N VAL A 20 -3.51 -7.75 -15.67
CA VAL A 20 -3.30 -9.18 -15.90
C VAL A 20 -2.61 -9.37 -17.24
N ARG A 21 -1.40 -9.94 -17.23
CA ARG A 21 -0.60 -10.21 -18.43
C ARG A 21 -0.95 -11.56 -19.05
N ALA A 22 -0.55 -11.79 -20.30
CA ALA A 22 -0.88 -13.00 -21.06
C ALA A 22 -0.53 -14.31 -20.33
N TRP A 23 0.60 -14.32 -19.64
CA TRP A 23 1.16 -15.47 -18.92
C TRP A 23 0.64 -15.63 -17.49
N GLU A 24 -0.31 -14.79 -17.06
CA GLU A 24 -0.85 -14.81 -15.70
C GLU A 24 -2.24 -15.45 -15.67
N ASP A 25 -2.49 -16.21 -14.61
CA ASP A 25 -3.80 -16.78 -14.32
C ASP A 25 -4.68 -15.71 -13.65
N ALA A 26 -5.71 -15.24 -14.37
CA ALA A 26 -6.59 -14.17 -13.90
C ALA A 26 -7.30 -14.53 -12.58
N GLN A 27 -7.67 -15.80 -12.38
CA GLN A 27 -8.34 -16.23 -11.15
C GLN A 27 -7.39 -16.13 -9.95
N LYS A 28 -6.13 -16.55 -10.11
CA LYS A 28 -5.13 -16.38 -9.05
C LYS A 28 -4.83 -14.92 -8.71
N VAL A 29 -4.95 -14.03 -9.70
CA VAL A 29 -4.82 -12.58 -9.47
C VAL A 29 -6.00 -12.06 -8.65
N VAL A 30 -7.22 -12.47 -8.97
CA VAL A 30 -8.42 -12.12 -8.19
C VAL A 30 -8.31 -12.65 -6.76
N GLU A 31 -7.95 -13.93 -6.58
CA GLU A 31 -7.73 -14.52 -5.26
C GLU A 31 -6.68 -13.75 -4.44
N ALA A 32 -5.59 -13.30 -5.06
CA ALA A 32 -4.56 -12.51 -4.41
C ALA A 32 -5.10 -11.16 -3.90
N ILE A 33 -5.88 -10.46 -4.72
CA ILE A 33 -6.49 -9.18 -4.34
C ILE A 33 -7.51 -9.41 -3.21
N GLN A 34 -8.32 -10.46 -3.30
CA GLN A 34 -9.34 -10.78 -2.30
C GLN A 34 -8.77 -11.21 -0.95
N LYS A 35 -7.50 -11.63 -0.88
CA LYS A 35 -6.80 -11.80 0.41
C LYS A 35 -6.56 -10.49 1.16
N LEU A 36 -6.57 -9.36 0.46
CA LEU A 36 -6.41 -8.02 1.04
C LEU A 36 -7.74 -7.24 1.06
N PHE A 37 -8.57 -7.40 0.04
CA PHE A 37 -9.89 -6.78 -0.12
C PHE A 37 -10.96 -7.85 -0.38
N PRO A 38 -11.48 -8.53 0.66
CA PRO A 38 -12.35 -9.70 0.50
C PRO A 38 -13.64 -9.45 -0.27
N ASP A 39 -14.12 -8.22 -0.23
CA ASP A 39 -15.33 -7.72 -0.87
C ASP A 39 -15.08 -7.15 -2.29
N TRP A 40 -13.82 -7.07 -2.71
CA TRP A 40 -13.48 -6.59 -4.04
C TRP A 40 -13.95 -7.56 -5.13
N VAL A 41 -14.71 -7.01 -6.08
CA VAL A 41 -15.19 -7.72 -7.26
C VAL A 41 -14.72 -6.97 -8.52
N PRO A 42 -13.99 -7.62 -9.44
CA PRO A 42 -13.58 -6.98 -10.69
C PRO A 42 -14.77 -6.75 -11.63
N ASP A 43 -14.71 -5.66 -12.38
CA ASP A 43 -15.60 -5.31 -13.48
C ASP A 43 -15.65 -6.39 -14.57
N ARG A 44 -14.52 -7.04 -14.81
CA ARG A 44 -14.38 -8.18 -15.73
C ARG A 44 -13.23 -9.08 -15.29
N ILE A 45 -13.36 -10.37 -15.56
CA ILE A 45 -12.26 -11.32 -15.41
C ILE A 45 -11.84 -11.79 -16.81
N PRO A 46 -10.58 -11.55 -17.24
CA PRO A 46 -10.08 -12.05 -18.51
C PRO A 46 -10.19 -13.58 -18.61
N GLU A 47 -10.65 -14.08 -19.75
CA GLU A 47 -10.67 -15.52 -20.01
C GLU A 47 -9.28 -16.12 -19.92
N ARG A 48 -9.23 -17.38 -19.46
CA ARG A 48 -7.99 -18.15 -19.40
C ARG A 48 -7.55 -18.46 -20.83
N ALA A 49 -6.34 -18.04 -21.20
CA ALA A 49 -5.76 -18.41 -22.47
C ALA A 49 -4.96 -19.72 -22.36
N SER A 50 -5.03 -20.55 -23.39
CA SER A 50 -4.08 -21.65 -23.60
C SER A 50 -2.76 -21.12 -24.17
N PHE A 51 -1.67 -21.86 -23.96
CA PHE A 51 -0.37 -21.50 -24.51
C PHE A 51 -0.19 -22.11 -25.92
N PRO A 52 0.38 -21.39 -26.90
CA PRO A 52 0.76 -19.98 -26.85
C PRO A 52 -0.46 -19.03 -26.91
N SER A 53 -0.34 -17.86 -26.28
CA SER A 53 -1.43 -16.88 -26.20
C SER A 53 -1.02 -15.53 -26.77
N ASP A 54 -1.86 -14.98 -27.66
CA ASP A 54 -1.77 -13.60 -28.16
C ASP A 54 -2.56 -12.60 -27.29
N ARG A 55 -3.04 -13.04 -26.12
CA ARG A 55 -3.84 -12.21 -25.22
C ARG A 55 -3.01 -11.03 -24.75
N ARG A 56 -3.43 -9.81 -25.10
CA ARG A 56 -2.81 -8.59 -24.58
C ARG A 56 -3.05 -8.46 -23.08
N ALA A 57 -2.21 -7.67 -22.43
CA ALA A 57 -2.41 -7.30 -21.03
C ALA A 57 -3.78 -6.62 -20.87
N GLN A 58 -4.53 -7.00 -19.85
CA GLN A 58 -5.88 -6.50 -19.60
C GLN A 58 -5.97 -5.91 -18.19
N LEU A 59 -6.55 -4.72 -18.10
CA LEU A 59 -6.86 -4.07 -16.83
C LEU A 59 -8.12 -4.69 -16.22
N MET A 60 -8.05 -5.04 -14.94
CA MET A 60 -9.19 -5.31 -14.06
C MET A 60 -9.32 -4.16 -13.08
N HIS A 61 -10.54 -3.73 -12.83
CA HIS A 61 -10.85 -2.65 -11.90
C HIS A 61 -12.04 -3.04 -11.02
N GLY A 62 -12.04 -2.62 -9.76
CA GLY A 62 -13.19 -2.81 -8.88
C GLY A 62 -13.13 -1.87 -7.70
N LYS A 63 -14.23 -1.79 -6.95
CA LYS A 63 -14.31 -1.04 -5.70
C LYS A 63 -14.15 -2.00 -4.52
N ALA A 64 -13.74 -1.43 -3.40
CA ALA A 64 -13.82 -2.09 -2.10
C ALA A 64 -14.55 -1.18 -1.11
N GLU A 65 -15.11 -1.78 -0.07
CA GLU A 65 -15.92 -1.17 0.97
C GLU A 65 -15.09 -0.82 2.21
N SER A 66 -13.96 -1.51 2.43
CA SER A 66 -13.16 -1.31 3.65
C SER A 66 -11.65 -1.54 3.44
N LEU A 67 -10.85 -0.77 4.20
CA LEU A 67 -9.39 -0.95 4.36
C LEU A 67 -9.02 -1.67 5.66
N GLU A 68 -9.99 -2.05 6.49
CA GLU A 68 -9.76 -2.54 7.85
C GLU A 68 -8.80 -3.75 7.89
N LEU A 69 -9.00 -4.73 7.01
CA LEU A 69 -8.14 -5.92 6.94
C LEU A 69 -6.69 -5.53 6.67
N ILE A 70 -6.46 -4.64 5.71
CA ILE A 70 -5.12 -4.21 5.32
C ILE A 70 -4.48 -3.41 6.44
N LEU A 71 -5.21 -2.48 7.08
CA LEU A 71 -4.71 -1.73 8.23
C LEU A 71 -4.31 -2.68 9.38
N ASN A 72 -5.11 -3.72 9.65
CA ASN A 72 -4.77 -4.73 10.66
C ASN A 72 -3.54 -5.56 10.26
N LEU A 73 -3.38 -5.90 8.98
CA LEU A 73 -2.18 -6.56 8.47
C LEU A 73 -0.95 -5.65 8.59
N MET A 74 -1.05 -4.36 8.28
CA MET A 74 0.05 -3.40 8.42
C MET A 74 0.47 -3.24 9.90
N ARG A 75 -0.49 -3.20 10.83
CA ARG A 75 -0.24 -3.20 12.29
C ARG A 75 0.52 -4.46 12.71
N THR A 76 0.03 -5.62 12.29
CA THR A 76 0.63 -6.93 12.63
C THR A 76 2.03 -7.08 12.05
N GLN A 77 2.25 -6.57 10.83
CA GLN A 77 3.56 -6.57 10.16
C GLN A 77 4.49 -5.47 10.67
N ARG A 78 4.01 -4.54 11.52
CA ARG A 78 4.76 -3.40 12.07
C ARG A 78 5.31 -2.46 11.00
N ILE A 79 4.52 -2.21 9.95
CA ILE A 79 4.91 -1.37 8.80
C ILE A 79 4.09 -0.07 8.69
N LEU A 80 3.53 0.43 9.80
CA LEU A 80 2.63 1.59 9.78
C LEU A 80 3.33 2.91 9.42
N ASP A 81 4.61 3.06 9.76
CA ASP A 81 5.39 4.22 9.32
C ASP A 81 5.65 4.19 7.81
N THR A 82 6.02 3.02 7.27
CA THR A 82 6.09 2.82 5.82
C THR A 82 4.73 3.05 5.16
N ALA A 83 3.64 2.66 5.81
CA ALA A 83 2.29 2.88 5.31
C ALA A 83 1.93 4.37 5.27
N LEU A 84 2.24 5.13 6.31
CA LEU A 84 2.07 6.59 6.32
C LEU A 84 2.79 7.17 5.11
N ASP A 85 4.09 6.91 4.99
CA ASP A 85 4.92 7.48 3.94
C ASP A 85 4.45 7.07 2.54
N ALA A 86 4.18 5.78 2.30
CA ALA A 86 3.79 5.28 0.99
C ALA A 86 2.38 5.70 0.58
N MET A 87 1.42 5.72 1.52
CA MET A 87 0.05 6.15 1.24
C MET A 87 -0.05 7.66 1.06
N SER A 88 0.83 8.45 1.69
CA SER A 88 0.83 9.91 1.57
C SER A 88 1.75 10.44 0.46
N MET A 89 2.63 9.60 -0.11
CA MET A 89 3.65 10.02 -1.09
C MET A 89 3.07 10.76 -2.31
N ASN A 90 1.89 10.31 -2.78
CA ASN A 90 1.17 10.88 -3.92
C ASN A 90 -0.16 11.51 -3.48
N LEU A 91 -0.26 11.95 -2.23
CA LEU A 91 -1.44 12.63 -1.73
C LEU A 91 -1.54 14.01 -2.39
N GLU A 92 -2.58 14.21 -3.17
CA GLU A 92 -2.95 15.50 -3.77
C GLU A 92 -4.39 15.80 -3.39
N PHE A 93 -4.57 16.87 -2.61
CA PHE A 93 -5.86 17.24 -2.01
C PHE A 93 -6.46 16.07 -1.23
N ASP A 94 -7.63 15.60 -1.66
CA ASP A 94 -8.44 14.55 -1.06
C ASP A 94 -8.26 13.21 -1.79
N THR A 95 -7.16 13.02 -2.52
CA THR A 95 -6.90 11.80 -3.28
C THR A 95 -5.46 11.30 -3.14
N THR A 96 -5.28 9.99 -3.10
CA THR A 96 -3.95 9.37 -3.19
C THR A 96 -4.00 8.08 -4.00
N VAL A 97 -2.86 7.70 -4.54
CA VAL A 97 -2.64 6.43 -5.23
C VAL A 97 -1.33 5.81 -4.75
N PHE A 98 -1.39 4.54 -4.39
CA PHE A 98 -0.23 3.74 -4.02
C PHE A 98 -0.37 2.32 -4.56
N ASP A 99 0.76 1.63 -4.68
CA ASP A 99 0.82 0.29 -5.22
C ASP A 99 1.20 -0.73 -4.14
N LEU A 100 0.57 -1.89 -4.18
CA LEU A 100 0.93 -3.05 -3.35
C LEU A 100 1.42 -4.21 -4.23
N SER A 101 2.35 -4.99 -3.68
CA SER A 101 2.88 -6.19 -4.32
C SER A 101 1.82 -7.28 -4.39
N ARG A 102 1.52 -7.76 -5.61
CA ARG A 102 0.59 -8.86 -5.82
C ARG A 102 1.14 -10.19 -5.32
N GLN A 103 2.46 -10.38 -5.33
CA GLN A 103 3.10 -11.57 -4.75
C GLN A 103 2.98 -11.61 -3.23
N ALA A 104 3.14 -10.47 -2.56
CA ALA A 104 2.87 -10.37 -1.13
C ALA A 104 1.38 -10.63 -0.82
N ALA A 105 0.47 -10.06 -1.62
CA ALA A 105 -0.97 -10.28 -1.50
C ALA A 105 -1.35 -11.76 -1.65
N MET A 106 -0.73 -12.49 -2.59
CA MET A 106 -0.90 -13.95 -2.71
C MET A 106 -0.54 -14.71 -1.41
N ALA A 107 0.40 -14.20 -0.62
CA ALA A 107 0.77 -14.74 0.69
C ALA A 107 -0.07 -14.18 1.85
N GLY A 108 -1.07 -13.33 1.57
CA GLY A 108 -1.87 -12.64 2.59
C GLY A 108 -1.12 -11.54 3.33
N LYS A 109 -0.08 -10.98 2.71
CA LYS A 109 0.78 -9.93 3.28
C LYS A 109 0.62 -8.61 2.55
N VAL A 110 0.95 -7.52 3.23
CA VAL A 110 0.97 -6.17 2.65
C VAL A 110 2.42 -5.76 2.47
N ALA A 111 2.78 -5.43 1.23
CA ALA A 111 4.08 -4.84 0.90
C ALA A 111 3.87 -3.77 -0.16
N PHE A 112 4.40 -2.57 0.07
CA PHE A 112 4.31 -1.46 -0.88
C PHE A 112 5.26 -1.70 -2.06
N ALA A 113 4.77 -1.43 -3.26
CA ALA A 113 5.46 -1.62 -4.53
C ALA A 113 5.89 -0.25 -5.08
N LEU A 114 7.03 0.26 -4.61
CA LEU A 114 7.49 1.63 -4.91
C LEU A 114 8.25 1.74 -6.24
N GLU A 115 8.77 0.63 -6.76
CA GLU A 115 9.46 0.57 -8.04
C GLU A 115 8.56 0.09 -9.19
N ASP A 116 8.87 0.53 -10.41
CA ASP A 116 8.11 0.17 -11.62
C ASP A 116 8.19 -1.33 -11.98
N ILE A 117 9.27 -2.02 -11.56
CA ILE A 117 9.50 -3.43 -11.90
C ILE A 117 9.17 -4.31 -10.70
N ASN A 118 7.91 -4.73 -10.61
CA ASN A 118 7.49 -5.76 -9.66
C ASN A 118 7.28 -7.10 -10.37
N LEU A 119 8.07 -8.11 -9.99
CA LEU A 119 7.86 -9.51 -10.42
C LEU A 119 6.48 -9.97 -9.94
N GLY A 120 5.65 -10.45 -10.88
CA GLY A 120 4.26 -10.82 -10.60
C GLY A 120 3.28 -9.64 -10.52
N GLY A 121 3.76 -8.42 -10.84
CA GLY A 121 2.98 -7.19 -10.97
C GLY A 121 2.46 -6.59 -9.67
N LYS A 122 1.72 -5.48 -9.81
CA LYS A 122 1.20 -4.68 -8.71
C LYS A 122 -0.32 -4.60 -8.73
N LEU A 123 -0.91 -4.30 -7.57
CA LEU A 123 -2.28 -3.83 -7.47
C LEU A 123 -2.24 -2.37 -7.03
N THR A 124 -2.92 -1.52 -7.79
CA THR A 124 -2.95 -0.07 -7.58
C THR A 124 -4.20 0.26 -6.78
N VAL A 125 -4.01 0.84 -5.61
CA VAL A 125 -5.08 1.29 -4.71
C VAL A 125 -5.20 2.80 -4.85
N SER A 126 -6.40 3.27 -5.14
CA SER A 126 -6.75 4.68 -5.15
C SER A 126 -7.76 4.95 -4.05
N LEU A 127 -7.47 5.97 -3.26
CA LEU A 127 -8.35 6.48 -2.22
C LEU A 127 -8.79 7.88 -2.56
N SER A 128 -10.05 8.20 -2.28
CA SER A 128 -10.59 9.55 -2.38
C SER A 128 -11.58 9.85 -1.26
N GLY A 129 -11.42 10.95 -0.54
CA GLY A 129 -12.30 11.36 0.54
C GLY A 129 -11.83 12.64 1.22
N GLU A 130 -12.75 13.35 1.88
CA GLU A 130 -12.45 14.60 2.60
C GLU A 130 -11.41 14.37 3.71
N ASP A 131 -10.46 15.30 3.84
CA ASP A 131 -9.40 15.28 4.85
C ASP A 131 -8.56 13.99 4.80
N LEU A 132 -8.31 13.46 3.60
CA LEU A 132 -7.65 12.16 3.41
C LEU A 132 -6.28 12.07 4.09
N GLY A 133 -5.49 13.14 4.09
CA GLY A 133 -4.21 13.17 4.78
C GLY A 133 -4.34 12.93 6.28
N LEU A 134 -5.31 13.60 6.92
CA LEU A 134 -5.61 13.41 8.34
C LEU A 134 -6.15 12.00 8.62
N TRP A 135 -7.01 11.47 7.74
CA TRP A 135 -7.47 10.09 7.83
C TRP A 135 -6.30 9.10 7.79
N ILE A 136 -5.36 9.26 6.85
CA ILE A 136 -4.16 8.40 6.73
C ILE A 136 -3.32 8.47 8.01
N GLU A 137 -3.05 9.67 8.53
CA GLU A 137 -2.29 9.86 9.77
C GLU A 137 -2.94 9.15 10.97
N GLN A 138 -4.26 9.25 11.10
CA GLN A 138 -5.01 8.60 12.18
C GLN A 138 -4.97 7.08 12.05
N GLN A 139 -5.18 6.54 10.84
CA GLN A 139 -5.22 5.09 10.63
C GLN A 139 -3.85 4.42 10.78
N THR A 140 -2.78 5.17 10.49
CA THR A 140 -1.39 4.73 10.63
C THR A 140 -0.77 5.05 11.99
N TRP A 141 -1.51 5.68 12.90
CA TRP A 141 -1.00 6.01 14.23
C TRP A 141 -0.73 4.75 15.06
N HIS A 142 0.38 4.76 15.81
CA HIS A 142 0.71 3.76 16.82
C HIS A 142 1.54 4.36 17.96
N GLU A 143 1.62 3.65 19.08
CA GLU A 143 2.24 4.11 20.34
C GLU A 143 3.72 4.52 20.22
N GLY A 144 4.45 3.99 19.23
CA GLY A 144 5.84 4.36 18.95
C GLY A 144 5.99 5.85 18.64
N ARG A 145 4.94 6.49 18.12
CA ARG A 145 4.92 7.93 17.82
C ARG A 145 4.77 8.83 19.04
N ASN A 146 4.55 8.27 20.23
CA ASN A 146 4.65 9.04 21.47
C ASN A 146 6.10 9.44 21.77
N GLU A 147 7.07 8.58 21.41
CA GLU A 147 8.51 8.83 21.58
C GLU A 147 9.06 9.63 20.39
N ILE A 148 8.67 9.28 19.15
CA ILE A 148 9.11 9.93 17.92
C ILE A 148 7.89 10.31 17.07
N PRO A 149 7.34 11.54 17.24
CA PRO A 149 6.18 11.99 16.46
C PRO A 149 6.46 11.98 14.96
N ARG A 150 5.46 11.58 14.17
CA ARG A 150 5.50 11.54 12.69
C ARG A 150 4.22 12.13 12.12
N SER A 151 4.33 12.83 10.99
CA SER A 151 3.23 13.42 10.23
C SER A 151 3.47 13.26 8.73
N THR A 152 2.43 13.48 7.92
CA THR A 152 2.53 13.42 6.46
C THR A 152 3.61 14.38 5.94
N GLY A 153 4.59 13.86 5.21
CA GLY A 153 5.63 14.67 4.56
C GLY A 153 6.64 15.32 5.51
N ASP A 154 6.90 14.70 6.66
CA ASP A 154 7.92 15.16 7.61
C ASP A 154 9.36 14.87 7.12
N ASP A 155 10.35 15.42 7.83
CA ASP A 155 11.78 15.24 7.51
C ASP A 155 12.27 13.78 7.66
N LEU A 156 11.47 12.92 8.29
CA LEU A 156 11.79 11.51 8.51
C LEU A 156 11.07 10.59 7.49
N SER A 157 10.31 11.15 6.55
CA SER A 157 9.59 10.42 5.52
C SER A 157 10.52 9.64 4.59
N MET A 158 10.17 8.38 4.33
CA MET A 158 10.82 7.53 3.34
C MET A 158 11.00 8.27 2.01
N ARG A 159 12.19 8.12 1.40
CA ARG A 159 12.50 8.74 0.11
C ARG A 159 11.63 8.13 -0.99
N LYS A 160 11.45 8.86 -2.09
CA LYS A 160 10.70 8.37 -3.27
C LYS A 160 11.23 7.05 -3.84
N SER A 161 12.51 6.76 -3.65
CA SER A 161 13.14 5.49 -4.04
C SER A 161 12.77 4.31 -3.14
N GLY A 162 12.01 4.52 -2.06
CA GLY A 162 11.68 3.51 -1.07
C GLY A 162 12.75 3.25 -0.03
N PHE A 163 13.90 3.93 -0.13
CA PHE A 163 14.91 3.88 0.93
C PHE A 163 14.43 4.66 2.16
N PRO A 164 14.52 4.08 3.36
CA PRO A 164 14.22 4.79 4.58
C PRO A 164 15.19 5.97 4.74
N VAL A 165 14.72 7.07 5.32
CA VAL A 165 15.64 8.09 5.86
C VAL A 165 16.35 7.48 7.06
N GLU A 166 17.62 7.81 7.25
CA GLU A 166 18.45 7.26 8.32
C GLU A 166 17.83 7.58 9.69
N TRP A 167 17.65 6.53 10.52
CA TRP A 167 17.09 6.69 11.87
C TRP A 167 18.22 6.80 12.89
N PHE A 168 17.92 7.45 14.00
CA PHE A 168 18.80 7.50 15.15
C PHE A 168 18.31 6.52 16.22
N ASP A 169 19.22 5.78 16.85
CA ASP A 169 18.90 4.97 18.02
C ASP A 169 18.55 5.86 19.24
N LYS A 170 18.16 5.24 20.36
CA LYS A 170 17.84 5.96 21.62
C LYS A 170 19.00 6.78 22.19
N ARG A 171 20.20 6.68 21.62
CA ARG A 171 21.44 7.36 22.00
C ARG A 171 21.88 8.38 20.95
N GLY A 172 21.13 8.54 19.85
CA GLY A 172 21.45 9.48 18.78
C GLY A 172 22.40 8.94 17.70
N TYR A 173 22.68 7.63 17.67
CA TYR A 173 23.55 7.04 16.67
C TYR A 173 22.78 6.61 15.41
N PRO A 174 23.34 6.78 14.21
CA PRO A 174 22.71 6.29 13.00
C PRO A 174 22.53 4.77 13.03
N THR A 175 21.38 4.29 12.58
CA THR A 175 21.05 2.85 12.59
C THR A 175 21.36 2.14 11.27
N ILE A 176 21.72 2.88 10.22
CA ILE A 176 22.10 2.32 8.92
C ILE A 176 23.63 2.44 8.79
N ASN A 177 24.31 1.37 8.36
CA ASN A 177 25.74 1.43 8.09
C ASN A 177 25.95 2.05 6.70
N GLN A 178 26.88 3.01 6.59
CA GLN A 178 27.22 3.73 5.33
C GLN A 178 27.67 2.84 4.16
N GLU A 179 27.83 1.52 4.35
CA GLU A 179 28.18 0.56 3.30
C GLU A 179 26.98 0.07 2.48
N ASP A 180 25.74 0.31 2.93
CA ASP A 180 24.50 -0.07 2.24
C ASP A 180 24.02 0.99 1.23
N GLU A 181 24.65 2.17 1.20
CA GLU A 181 24.48 3.14 0.11
C GLU A 181 25.29 2.67 -1.10
N GLY A 182 24.62 1.93 -1.99
CA GLY A 182 25.16 1.59 -3.31
C GLY A 182 25.75 2.84 -3.97
N SER A 183 27.07 2.81 -4.18
CA SER A 183 27.80 3.77 -5.02
C SER A 183 27.16 3.87 -6.42
N PRO A 184 27.28 5.04 -7.07
CA PRO A 184 26.30 5.61 -8.00
C PRO A 184 26.01 4.80 -9.27
#